data_AF-A0AAD0B1C8-F1
#
_entry.id   AF-A0AAD0B1C8-F1
#
_cell.length_a   1.000
_cell.length_b   1.000
_cell.length_c   1.000
_cell.angle_alpha   90.00
_cell.angle_beta   90.00
_cell.angle_gamma   90.00
#
_symmetry.space_group_name_H-M   'P 1'
#
loop_
_entity.id
_entity.type
_entity.pdbx_description
1 polymer ?
#
loop_
_entity_poly.entity_id
_entity_poly.type
_entity_poly.pdbx_seq_one_letter_code
_entity_poly.pdbx_strand_id
1 'polypeptide(L)'
;MTSRLTHQQDPFVFQPNKGGLWIDEASVTIRHFKSALKALNIRDRRQYDTRHTYATMCLMPGMNPTFIANQLGHSVEMLLSTYAKWISSSSDWRELEKLPPRVRLAHAWSNRDARG
;
A
#
# COMPACT_ATOMS: atom_id res chain seq x y z
N MET A 1 29.45 13.12 31.21
CA MET A 1 29.82 11.79 30.68
C MET A 1 28.80 11.41 29.62
N THR A 2 29.07 11.78 28.37
CA THR A 2 28.16 11.53 27.23
C THR A 2 28.50 10.16 26.68
N SER A 3 27.69 9.14 27.01
CA SER A 3 27.84 7.81 26.43
C SER A 3 27.66 7.92 24.92
N ARG A 4 28.76 7.76 24.17
CA ARG A 4 28.68 7.46 22.73
C ARG A 4 28.00 6.10 22.64
N LEU A 5 26.77 6.07 22.15
CA LEU A 5 26.19 4.85 21.62
C LEU A 5 27.10 4.42 20.46
N THR A 6 28.09 3.58 20.75
CA THR A 6 28.83 2.85 19.74
C THR A 6 27.83 1.88 19.12
N HIS A 7 27.15 2.32 18.07
CA HIS A 7 26.40 1.41 17.22
C HIS A 7 27.41 0.44 16.64
N GLN A 8 27.38 -0.80 17.13
CA GLN A 8 27.98 -1.91 16.44
C GLN A 8 27.39 -1.90 15.01
N GLN A 9 28.26 -1.85 14.01
CA GLN A 9 27.86 -1.78 12.60
C GLN A 9 27.28 -3.14 12.21
N ASP A 10 25.99 -3.34 12.48
CA ASP A 10 25.26 -4.52 12.06
C ASP A 10 24.71 -4.34 10.64
N PRO A 11 24.70 -5.39 9.80
CA PRO A 11 24.26 -5.29 8.41
C PRO A 11 22.75 -5.09 8.24
N PHE A 12 21.95 -5.22 9.30
CA PHE A 12 20.50 -5.13 9.27
C PHE A 12 19.97 -3.96 10.10
N VAL A 13 18.89 -3.34 9.62
CA VAL A 13 18.22 -2.21 10.30
C VAL A 13 17.59 -2.62 11.63
N PHE A 14 17.03 -3.84 11.71
CA PHE A 14 16.41 -4.36 12.92
C PHE A 14 17.30 -5.40 13.59
N GLN A 15 17.99 -4.96 14.66
CA GLN A 15 18.92 -5.80 15.41
C GLN A 15 18.16 -6.75 16.37
N PRO A 16 18.58 -8.01 16.51
CA PRO A 16 17.98 -8.94 17.47
C PRO A 16 18.59 -8.80 18.87
N ASN A 17 17.81 -9.11 19.91
CA ASN A 17 18.24 -8.98 21.30
C ASN A 17 19.29 -10.02 21.76
N LYS A 18 19.42 -11.16 21.08
CA LYS A 18 20.21 -12.33 21.54
C LYS A 18 21.56 -12.51 20.82
N GLY A 19 22.06 -11.47 20.14
CA GLY A 19 23.30 -11.58 19.35
C GLY A 19 23.17 -12.46 18.11
N GLY A 20 21.94 -12.77 17.68
CA GLY A 20 21.68 -13.35 16.37
C GLY A 20 21.99 -12.35 15.26
N LEU A 21 22.00 -12.81 14.01
CA LEU A 21 22.23 -11.93 12.86
C LEU A 21 20.95 -11.19 12.42
N TRP A 22 19.76 -11.78 12.62
CA TRP A 22 18.47 -11.20 12.28
C TRP A 22 17.36 -11.69 13.21
N ILE A 23 16.17 -11.08 13.13
CA ILE A 23 14.95 -11.56 13.81
C ILE A 23 14.40 -12.74 13.00
N ASP A 24 14.35 -13.92 13.59
CA ASP A 24 13.84 -15.16 13.01
C ASP A 24 12.45 -15.53 13.54
N GLU A 25 12.11 -15.10 14.75
CA GLU A 25 10.87 -15.45 15.43
C GLU A 25 9.81 -14.33 15.32
N ALA A 26 8.67 -14.66 14.70
CA ALA A 26 7.54 -13.72 14.59
C ALA A 26 6.98 -13.26 15.94
N SER A 27 7.13 -14.07 17.00
CA SER A 27 6.66 -13.72 18.35
C SER A 27 7.31 -12.44 18.88
N VAL A 28 8.58 -12.19 18.51
CA VAL A 28 9.33 -11.01 18.91
C VAL A 28 8.65 -9.76 18.40
N THR A 29 8.41 -9.68 17.09
CA THR A 29 7.75 -8.51 16.51
C THR A 29 6.34 -8.37 17.09
N ILE A 30 5.56 -9.46 17.15
CA ILE A 30 4.17 -9.46 17.65
C ILE A 30 4.12 -8.88 19.07
N ARG A 31 5.04 -9.30 19.95
CA ARG A 31 5.13 -8.79 21.33
C ARG A 31 5.37 -7.29 21.38
N HIS A 32 6.32 -6.79 20.57
CA HIS A 32 6.62 -5.36 20.51
C HIS A 32 5.43 -4.55 19.99
N PHE A 33 4.74 -5.03 18.96
CA PHE A 33 3.56 -4.35 18.43
C PHE A 33 2.40 -4.34 19.43
N LYS A 34 2.11 -5.46 20.09
CA LYS A 34 1.08 -5.51 21.13
C LYS A 34 1.40 -4.56 22.30
N SER A 35 2.68 -4.47 22.66
CA SER A 35 3.13 -3.52 23.69
C SER A 35 2.90 -2.06 23.27
N ALA A 36 3.17 -1.73 22.01
CA ALA A 36 2.89 -0.40 21.46
C ALA A 36 1.39 -0.08 21.43
N LEU A 37 0.54 -1.03 21.00
CA LEU A 37 -0.92 -0.85 21.02
C LEU A 37 -1.44 -0.58 22.43
N LYS A 38 -0.96 -1.35 23.42
CA LYS A 38 -1.32 -1.17 24.84
C LYS A 38 -0.89 0.19 25.37
N ALA A 39 0.33 0.62 25.07
CA ALA A 39 0.85 1.93 25.48
C ALA A 39 0.05 3.10 24.88
N LEU A 40 -0.47 2.93 23.67
CA LEU A 40 -1.28 3.93 22.98
C LEU A 40 -2.79 3.81 23.27
N ASN A 41 -3.20 2.89 24.15
CA ASN A 41 -4.60 2.57 24.43
C ASN A 41 -5.42 2.23 23.17
N ILE A 42 -4.81 1.54 22.21
CA ILE A 42 -5.46 1.06 20.99
C ILE A 42 -5.91 -0.40 21.20
N ARG A 43 -7.10 -0.73 20.69
CA ARG A 43 -7.61 -2.11 20.68
C ARG A 43 -6.60 -3.09 20.08
N ASP A 44 -6.47 -4.26 20.70
CA ASP A 44 -5.60 -5.34 20.19
C ASP A 44 -6.00 -5.73 18.76
N ARG A 45 -4.98 -5.85 17.91
CA ARG A 45 -5.10 -6.17 16.48
C ARG A 45 -3.81 -6.83 15.99
N ARG A 46 -3.89 -7.57 14.90
CA ARG A 46 -2.72 -8.25 14.34
C ARG A 46 -1.85 -7.24 13.63
N GLN A 47 -0.55 -7.49 13.61
CA GLN A 47 0.38 -6.70 12.79
C GLN A 47 0.00 -6.74 11.32
N TYR A 48 -0.41 -7.91 10.83
CA TYR A 48 -0.79 -8.08 9.42
C TYR A 48 -1.96 -7.17 8.99
N ASP A 49 -2.77 -6.67 9.94
CA ASP A 49 -3.85 -5.73 9.64
C ASP A 49 -3.30 -4.35 9.19
N THR A 50 -2.04 -3.99 9.51
CA THR A 50 -1.41 -2.77 8.99
C THR A 50 -1.16 -2.87 7.47
N ARG A 51 -0.81 -4.05 6.98
CA ARG A 51 -0.67 -4.34 5.54
C ARG A 51 -2.01 -4.20 4.81
N HIS A 52 -3.08 -4.68 5.44
CA HIS A 52 -4.43 -4.47 4.93
C HIS A 52 -4.81 -2.97 4.91
N THR A 53 -4.50 -2.25 5.98
CA THR A 53 -4.75 -0.82 6.09
C THR A 53 -4.01 -0.05 4.99
N TYR A 54 -2.74 -0.36 4.73
CA TYR A 54 -1.96 0.24 3.65
C TYR A 54 -2.61 0.01 2.27
N ALA A 55 -3.03 -1.22 1.98
CA ALA A 55 -3.70 -1.54 0.71
C ALA A 55 -4.98 -0.69 0.52
N THR A 56 -5.83 -0.61 1.55
CA THR A 56 -7.04 0.21 1.52
C THR A 56 -6.74 1.70 1.35
N MET A 57 -5.76 2.24 2.10
CA MET A 57 -5.36 3.64 2.00
C MET A 57 -4.84 4.03 0.62
N CYS A 58 -4.17 3.12 -0.09
CA CYS A 58 -3.73 3.35 -1.47
C CYS A 58 -4.88 3.24 -2.47
N LEU A 59 -5.78 2.27 -2.29
CA LEU A 59 -6.88 2.03 -3.22
C LEU A 59 -7.99 3.09 -3.14
N MET A 60 -8.29 3.61 -1.94
CA MET A 60 -9.32 4.63 -1.73
C MET A 60 -9.17 5.90 -2.62
N PRO A 61 -7.97 6.48 -2.80
CA PRO A 61 -7.75 7.59 -3.73
C PRO A 61 -7.61 7.17 -5.20
N GLY A 62 -7.78 5.88 -5.54
CA GLY A 62 -7.69 5.38 -6.90
C GLY A 62 -6.26 5.15 -7.42
N MET A 63 -5.30 4.87 -6.52
CA MET A 63 -3.93 4.55 -6.92
C MET A 63 -3.87 3.25 -7.75
N ASN A 64 -2.92 3.16 -8.68
CA ASN A 64 -2.79 2.04 -9.61
C ASN A 64 -2.68 0.67 -8.89
N PRO A 65 -3.63 -0.25 -9.07
CA PRO A 65 -3.61 -1.57 -8.42
C PRO A 65 -2.35 -2.40 -8.69
N THR A 66 -1.76 -2.31 -9.88
CA THR A 66 -0.51 -3.00 -10.24
C THR A 66 0.67 -2.51 -9.41
N PHE A 67 0.75 -1.19 -9.19
CA PHE A 67 1.77 -0.60 -8.33
C PHE A 67 1.63 -1.08 -6.88
N ILE A 68 0.41 -1.05 -6.35
CA ILE A 68 0.12 -1.48 -4.97
C ILE A 68 0.43 -2.98 -4.79
N ALA A 69 0.01 -3.83 -5.74
CA ALA A 69 0.25 -5.27 -5.70
C ALA A 69 1.75 -5.60 -5.70
N ASN A 70 2.55 -4.88 -6.49
CA ASN A 70 4.01 -5.01 -6.50
C ASN A 70 4.64 -4.62 -5.15
N GLN A 71 4.19 -3.54 -4.52
CA GLN A 71 4.69 -3.13 -3.18
C GLN A 71 4.33 -4.17 -2.11
N LEU A 72 3.16 -4.77 -2.21
CA LEU A 72 2.73 -5.82 -1.29
C LEU A 72 3.41 -7.15 -1.62
N GLY A 73 3.86 -7.40 -2.84
CA GLY A 73 4.50 -8.65 -3.24
C GLY A 73 3.49 -9.77 -3.52
N HIS A 74 2.36 -9.45 -4.13
CA HIS A 74 1.39 -10.44 -4.63
C HIS A 74 0.79 -10.00 -5.97
N SER A 75 -0.02 -10.86 -6.59
CA SER A 75 -0.69 -10.54 -7.85
C SER A 75 -1.78 -9.48 -7.66
N VAL A 76 -2.08 -8.75 -8.74
CA VAL A 76 -3.23 -7.83 -8.81
C VAL A 76 -4.54 -8.56 -8.56
N GLU A 77 -4.67 -9.80 -9.04
CA GLU A 77 -5.83 -10.64 -8.79
C GLU A 77 -6.04 -10.88 -7.29
N MET A 78 -4.98 -11.21 -6.54
CA MET A 78 -5.05 -11.37 -5.08
C MET A 78 -5.39 -10.05 -4.37
N LEU A 79 -4.93 -8.90 -4.89
CA LEU A 79 -5.31 -7.59 -4.37
C LEU A 79 -6.82 -7.37 -4.54
N LEU A 80 -7.30 -7.48 -5.78
CA LEU A 80 -8.67 -7.16 -6.13
C LEU A 80 -9.68 -8.15 -5.54
N SER A 81 -9.33 -9.43 -5.39
CA SER A 81 -10.20 -10.41 -4.72
C SER A 81 -10.55 -10.01 -3.29
N THR A 82 -9.66 -9.27 -2.62
CA THR A 82 -9.85 -8.81 -1.24
C THR A 82 -10.52 -7.45 -1.18
N TYR A 83 -10.14 -6.50 -2.04
CA TYR A 83 -10.52 -5.09 -1.88
C TYR A 83 -11.51 -4.54 -2.93
N ALA A 84 -11.74 -5.23 -4.05
CA ALA A 84 -12.59 -4.72 -5.14
C ALA A 84 -13.99 -4.31 -4.66
N LYS A 85 -14.59 -5.11 -3.76
CA LYS A 85 -15.91 -4.85 -3.18
C LYS A 85 -16.01 -3.50 -2.46
N TRP A 86 -14.91 -3.01 -1.88
CA TRP A 86 -14.90 -1.82 -1.04
C TRP A 86 -14.50 -0.55 -1.78
N ILE A 87 -14.03 -0.68 -3.03
CA ILE A 87 -13.66 0.43 -3.91
C ILE A 87 -14.76 0.77 -4.91
N SER A 88 -15.63 -0.20 -5.28
CA SER A 88 -16.84 0.06 -6.07
C SER A 88 -17.92 0.67 -5.19
N SER A 89 -18.27 1.94 -5.40
CA SER A 89 -19.33 2.60 -4.63
C SER A 89 -20.15 3.54 -5.50
N SER A 90 -21.12 4.24 -4.90
CA SER A 90 -21.95 5.25 -5.57
C SER A 90 -21.20 6.35 -6.34
N SER A 91 -19.86 6.40 -6.27
CA SER A 91 -18.98 7.28 -7.02
C SER A 91 -18.43 6.68 -8.33
N ASP A 92 -18.77 5.44 -8.70
CA ASP A 92 -18.23 4.78 -9.90
C ASP A 92 -18.51 5.58 -11.19
N TRP A 93 -19.61 6.33 -11.23
CA TRP A 93 -19.93 7.22 -12.34
C TRP A 93 -18.90 8.36 -12.51
N ARG A 94 -18.18 8.76 -11.45
CA ARG A 94 -17.09 9.76 -11.54
C ARG A 94 -15.89 9.25 -12.32
N GLU A 95 -15.72 7.93 -12.42
CA GLU A 95 -14.69 7.37 -13.29
C GLU A 95 -14.94 7.72 -14.76
N LEU A 96 -16.22 7.90 -15.15
CA LEU A 96 -16.58 8.37 -16.50
C LEU A 96 -16.21 9.83 -16.72
N GLU A 97 -16.14 10.67 -15.67
CA GLU A 97 -15.70 12.07 -15.78
C GLU A 97 -14.22 12.18 -16.16
N LYS A 98 -13.42 11.13 -15.90
CA LYS A 98 -12.00 11.09 -16.29
C LYS A 98 -11.83 10.89 -17.80
N LEU A 99 -12.85 10.42 -18.51
CA LEU A 99 -12.81 10.29 -19.96
C LEU A 99 -12.87 11.68 -20.60
N PRO A 100 -12.09 11.95 -21.66
CA PRO A 100 -12.23 13.20 -22.39
C PRO A 100 -13.65 13.32 -22.97
N PRO A 101 -14.25 14.52 -23.01
CA PRO A 101 -15.57 14.72 -23.59
C PRO A 101 -15.58 14.21 -25.04
N ARG A 102 -16.45 13.22 -25.33
CA ARG A 102 -16.53 12.51 -26.62
C ARG A 102 -16.85 13.41 -27.83
N VAL A 103 -17.12 14.70 -27.63
CA VAL A 103 -17.61 15.62 -28.67
C VAL A 103 -16.49 16.40 -29.38
N ARG A 104 -15.25 16.45 -28.88
CA ARG A 104 -14.15 17.21 -29.55
C ARG A 104 -13.33 16.44 -30.58
N LEU A 105 -13.38 15.10 -30.62
CA LEU A 105 -12.54 14.30 -31.53
C LEU A 105 -13.22 14.00 -32.88
N ALA A 106 -14.56 14.06 -32.96
CA ALA A 106 -15.28 13.78 -34.21
C ALA A 106 -15.01 14.84 -35.30
N HIS A 107 -14.90 16.12 -34.92
CA HIS A 107 -14.58 17.20 -35.86
C HIS A 107 -13.15 17.11 -36.44
N ALA A 108 -12.22 16.44 -35.75
CA ALA A 108 -10.84 16.30 -36.21
C ALA A 108 -10.63 15.09 -37.14
N TRP A 109 -11.54 14.11 -37.12
CA TRP A 109 -11.49 12.94 -38.02
C TRP A 109 -11.96 13.26 -39.44
N SER A 110 -12.99 14.10 -39.59
CA SER A 110 -13.48 14.50 -40.92
C SER A 110 -12.49 15.32 -41.76
N ASN A 111 -11.43 15.87 -41.15
CA ASN A 111 -10.52 16.81 -41.81
C ASN A 111 -9.17 16.20 -42.22
N ARG A 112 -8.96 14.89 -42.03
CA ARG A 112 -7.74 14.19 -42.45
C ARG A 112 -7.84 13.49 -43.81
N ASP A 113 -9.05 13.35 -44.34
CA ASP A 113 -9.31 12.60 -45.57
C ASP A 113 -9.39 13.53 -46.81
N ALA A 114 -9.13 14.83 -46.63
CA ALA A 114 -9.24 15.86 -47.66
C ALA A 114 -7.87 16.46 -48.10
N ARG A 115 -6.75 15.82 -47.78
CA ARG A 115 -5.43 16.21 -48.30
C ARG A 115 -4.74 15.04 -48.99
N GLY A 116 -4.84 15.04 -50.32
CA GLY A 116 -3.80 14.59 -51.28
C GLY A 116 -3.53 13.11 -51.33
#